data_AF-A0AAD1DC72-F1
#
_entry.id   AF-A0AAD1DC72-F1
#
_cell.length_a   1.000
_cell.length_b   1.000
_cell.length_c   1.000
_cell.angle_alpha   90.00
_cell.angle_beta   90.00
_cell.angle_gamma   90.00
#
_symmetry.space_group_name_H-M   'P 1'
#
loop_
_entity.id
_entity.type
_entity.pdbx_description
1 polymer ?
#
loop_
_entity_poly.entity_id
_entity_poly.type
_entity_poly.pdbx_seq_one_letter_code
_entity_poly.pdbx_strand_id
1 'polypeptide(L)'
;MNLEKLFLEKTPLFVFSSTRRLKHFYLEQGEGFLPSAMSMGSFFEQAFYIPNKKKIPNSARLILMIDTIKAIAKEKKSILEGLLLFENSFLGYLESTSFLFDLFDELSSACIKLNELSFKDIYLDYEKHLEVLEMIYDRYIKKLEELGFYDKIMQKKPTILKEFFEHFSSIEWHLDGFMSVFERQCLLEVAELVPITLHLSCDKYNQKFLEFLNLKLETDCDYSIDFKTQKILSQTSKRQKIEPKLYANSSYLKQGALVLQTIEEYLQKDNDPNKMAIITPNADFLPF
;
A
#
# COMPACT_ATOMS: atom_id res chain seq x y z
N MET A 1 -30.04 -18.25 25.89
CA MET A 1 -29.00 -17.27 25.49
C MET A 1 -29.71 -15.95 25.22
N ASN A 2 -29.39 -14.88 25.96
CA ASN A 2 -30.10 -13.61 25.82
C ASN A 2 -29.52 -12.85 24.62
N LEU A 3 -30.26 -12.80 23.51
CA LEU A 3 -29.84 -12.19 22.24
C LEU A 3 -29.40 -10.73 22.41
N GLU A 4 -29.98 -9.99 23.36
CA GLU A 4 -29.61 -8.60 23.63
C GLU A 4 -28.16 -8.45 24.14
N LYS A 5 -27.65 -9.42 24.91
CA LYS A 5 -26.25 -9.40 25.37
C LYS A 5 -25.26 -9.61 24.22
N LEU A 6 -25.65 -10.40 23.21
CA LEU A 6 -24.83 -10.66 22.02
C LEU A 6 -24.62 -9.42 21.15
N PHE A 7 -25.58 -8.49 21.14
CA PHE A 7 -25.46 -7.21 20.41
C PHE A 7 -24.74 -6.11 21.21
N LEU A 8 -24.54 -6.31 22.52
CA LEU A 8 -23.84 -5.36 23.40
C LEU A 8 -22.35 -5.66 23.54
N GLU A 9 -21.91 -6.90 23.24
CA GLU A 9 -20.50 -7.27 23.26
C GLU A 9 -19.79 -6.71 22.03
N LYS A 10 -18.79 -5.84 22.27
CA LYS A 10 -17.93 -5.34 21.20
C LYS A 10 -17.09 -6.48 20.65
N THR A 11 -17.05 -6.60 19.33
CA THR A 11 -16.24 -7.58 18.63
C THR A 11 -14.95 -6.94 18.09
N PRO A 12 -13.90 -7.74 17.81
CA PRO A 12 -12.72 -7.23 17.12
C PRO A 12 -13.04 -6.77 15.70
N LEU A 13 -12.28 -5.79 15.22
CA LEU A 13 -12.20 -5.44 13.80
C LEU A 13 -10.99 -6.13 13.16
N PHE A 14 -11.23 -6.93 12.13
CA PHE A 14 -10.15 -7.53 11.34
C PHE A 14 -9.76 -6.63 10.16
N VAL A 15 -8.48 -6.26 10.06
CA VAL A 15 -7.98 -5.41 8.98
C VAL A 15 -6.94 -6.17 8.17
N PHE A 16 -7.11 -6.23 6.86
CA PHE A 16 -6.24 -6.99 5.95
C PHE A 16 -5.56 -6.09 4.91
N SER A 17 -4.30 -6.37 4.55
CA SER A 17 -3.53 -5.59 3.56
C SER A 17 -4.20 -5.44 2.21
N SER A 18 -5.03 -6.41 1.81
CA SER A 18 -5.68 -6.38 0.50
C SER A 18 -7.12 -6.87 0.58
N THR A 19 -7.95 -6.34 -0.32
CA THR A 19 -9.31 -6.82 -0.54
C THR A 19 -9.35 -8.31 -0.93
N ARG A 20 -8.28 -8.80 -1.59
CA ARG A 20 -8.14 -10.23 -1.92
C ARG A 20 -8.07 -11.08 -0.66
N ARG A 21 -7.21 -10.71 0.31
CA ARG A 21 -7.10 -11.43 1.59
C ARG A 21 -8.37 -11.33 2.41
N LEU A 22 -9.01 -10.14 2.44
CA LEU A 22 -10.33 -9.95 3.06
C LEU A 22 -11.40 -10.90 2.50
N LYS A 23 -11.49 -11.03 1.18
CA LYS A 23 -12.42 -11.97 0.53
C LYS A 23 -12.12 -13.41 0.93
N HIS A 24 -10.84 -13.80 0.95
CA HIS A 24 -10.44 -15.13 1.40
C HIS A 24 -10.83 -15.40 2.85
N PHE A 25 -10.60 -14.43 3.74
CA PHE A 25 -11.02 -14.53 5.15
C PHE A 25 -12.52 -14.79 5.28
N TYR A 26 -13.35 -14.10 4.48
CA TYR A 26 -14.80 -14.35 4.47
C TYR A 26 -15.19 -15.72 3.90
N LEU A 27 -14.46 -16.24 2.91
CA LEU A 27 -14.70 -17.59 2.38
C LEU A 27 -14.34 -18.70 3.38
N GLU A 28 -13.41 -18.43 4.29
CA GLU A 28 -13.06 -19.33 5.39
C GLU A 28 -14.09 -19.33 6.51
N GLN A 29 -15.03 -18.37 6.52
CA GLN A 29 -16.11 -18.34 7.49
C GLN A 29 -17.22 -19.32 7.09
N GLY A 30 -17.78 -20.01 8.09
CA GLY A 30 -18.95 -20.86 7.91
C GLY A 30 -20.26 -20.07 7.88
N GLU A 31 -21.37 -20.77 8.09
CA GLU A 31 -22.69 -20.14 8.22
C GLU A 31 -22.78 -19.31 9.51
N GLY A 32 -23.32 -18.09 9.42
CA GLY A 32 -23.55 -17.22 10.57
C GLY A 32 -23.37 -15.73 10.27
N PHE A 33 -23.32 -14.91 11.32
CA PHE A 33 -22.96 -13.50 11.21
C PHE A 33 -21.48 -13.36 10.87
N LEU A 34 -21.18 -12.59 9.83
CA LEU A 34 -19.82 -12.34 9.42
C LEU A 34 -19.10 -11.43 10.43
N PRO A 35 -17.82 -11.71 10.75
CA PRO A 35 -17.01 -10.81 11.56
C PRO A 35 -16.88 -9.43 10.91
N SER A 36 -16.71 -8.39 11.73
CA SER A 36 -16.37 -7.06 11.22
C SER A 36 -14.97 -7.09 10.61
N ALA A 37 -14.88 -6.94 9.29
CA ALA A 37 -13.58 -6.91 8.62
C ALA A 37 -13.53 -5.94 7.43
N MET A 38 -12.35 -5.36 7.18
CA MET A 38 -12.10 -4.44 6.08
C MET A 38 -10.66 -4.50 5.54
N SER A 39 -10.44 -3.84 4.40
CA SER A 39 -9.09 -3.63 3.88
C SER A 39 -8.37 -2.48 4.60
N MET A 40 -7.03 -2.47 4.60
CA MET A 40 -6.25 -1.34 5.12
C MET A 40 -6.63 -0.01 4.45
N GLY A 41 -6.83 -0.01 3.13
CA GLY A 41 -7.26 1.20 2.42
C GLY A 41 -8.60 1.73 2.95
N SER A 42 -9.59 0.85 3.11
CA SER A 42 -10.89 1.22 3.69
C SER A 42 -10.78 1.69 5.14
N PHE A 43 -9.89 1.07 5.92
CA PHE A 43 -9.61 1.49 7.29
C PHE A 43 -9.12 2.93 7.33
N PHE A 44 -8.08 3.27 6.55
CA PHE A 44 -7.55 4.63 6.54
C PHE A 44 -8.56 5.66 6.01
N GLU A 45 -9.43 5.30 5.06
CA GLU A 45 -10.46 6.19 4.56
C GLU A 45 -11.59 6.46 5.56
N GLN A 46 -11.90 5.51 6.45
CA GLN A 46 -12.98 5.64 7.43
C GLN A 46 -12.50 6.17 8.78
N ALA A 47 -11.30 5.79 9.21
CA ALA A 47 -10.74 6.14 10.51
C ALA A 47 -10.12 7.54 10.55
N PHE A 48 -9.80 8.13 9.39
CA PHE A 48 -9.03 9.37 9.31
C PHE A 48 -9.68 10.38 8.36
N TYR A 49 -9.58 11.67 8.71
CA TYR A 49 -10.05 12.75 7.86
C TYR A 49 -9.16 14.00 7.99
N ILE A 50 -9.25 14.89 7.00
CA ILE A 50 -8.63 16.22 7.07
C ILE A 50 -9.72 17.25 7.38
N PRO A 51 -9.65 17.97 8.50
CA PRO A 51 -10.63 19.01 8.84
C PRO A 51 -10.77 20.06 7.74
N ASN A 52 -12.00 20.44 7.42
CA ASN A 52 -12.34 21.52 6.48
C ASN A 52 -11.80 21.35 5.05
N LYS A 53 -11.48 20.12 4.63
CA LYS A 53 -10.98 19.82 3.27
C LYS A 53 -11.70 18.61 2.68
N LYS A 54 -11.75 18.55 1.35
CA LYS A 54 -12.28 17.41 0.60
C LYS A 54 -11.13 16.66 -0.07
N LYS A 55 -11.10 15.33 0.00
CA LYS A 55 -10.14 14.52 -0.78
C LYS A 55 -10.35 14.80 -2.27
N ILE A 56 -9.28 15.11 -2.99
CA ILE A 56 -9.36 15.37 -4.43
C ILE A 56 -9.73 14.09 -5.20
N PRO A 57 -10.71 14.14 -6.14
CA PRO A 57 -10.97 13.02 -7.04
C PRO A 57 -9.79 12.78 -8.00
N ASN A 58 -9.49 11.51 -8.31
CA ASN A 58 -8.35 11.14 -9.18
C ASN A 58 -8.37 11.82 -10.55
N SER A 59 -9.56 12.03 -11.14
CA SER A 59 -9.70 12.75 -12.41
C SER A 59 -9.31 14.22 -12.29
N ALA A 60 -9.76 14.90 -11.24
CA ALA A 60 -9.41 16.29 -10.96
C ALA A 60 -7.93 16.43 -10.58
N ARG A 61 -7.40 15.48 -9.81
CA ARG A 61 -5.98 15.38 -9.44
C ARG A 61 -5.08 15.46 -10.68
N LEU A 62 -5.34 14.60 -11.67
CA LEU A 62 -4.61 14.58 -12.94
C LEU A 62 -4.70 15.91 -13.70
N ILE A 63 -5.91 16.45 -13.83
CA ILE A 63 -6.16 17.70 -14.57
C ILE A 63 -5.40 18.87 -13.94
N LEU A 64 -5.45 19.01 -12.61
CA LEU A 64 -4.77 20.09 -11.90
C LEU A 64 -3.25 20.00 -12.02
N MET A 65 -2.69 18.79 -12.00
CA MET A 65 -1.25 18.57 -12.18
C MET A 65 -0.82 18.95 -13.60
N ILE A 66 -1.53 18.47 -14.63
CA ILE A 66 -1.25 18.82 -16.04
C ILE A 66 -1.34 20.34 -16.23
N ASP A 67 -2.36 20.98 -15.68
CA ASP A 67 -2.53 22.43 -15.77
C ASP A 67 -1.39 23.20 -15.07
N THR A 68 -0.92 22.71 -13.92
CA THR A 68 0.25 23.26 -13.21
C THR A 68 1.51 23.15 -14.05
N ILE A 69 1.77 21.98 -14.62
CA ILE A 69 2.91 21.74 -15.50
C ILE A 69 2.87 22.65 -16.72
N LYS A 70 1.71 22.78 -17.37
CA LYS A 70 1.53 23.65 -18.54
C LYS A 70 1.80 25.12 -18.22
N ALA A 71 1.32 25.61 -17.08
CA ALA A 71 1.57 26.98 -16.64
C ALA A 71 3.07 27.22 -16.42
N ILE A 72 3.75 26.30 -15.73
CA ILE A 72 5.20 26.38 -15.50
C ILE A 72 5.97 26.33 -16.82
N ALA A 73 5.62 25.41 -17.73
CA ALA A 73 6.27 25.27 -19.03
C ALA A 73 6.17 26.53 -19.90
N LYS A 74 5.05 27.25 -19.81
CA LYS A 74 4.86 28.53 -20.51
C LYS A 74 5.74 29.64 -19.93
N GLU A 75 5.95 29.66 -18.61
CA GLU A 75 6.70 30.71 -17.91
C GLU A 75 8.22 30.47 -17.88
N LYS A 76 8.64 29.21 -17.79
CA LYS A 76 10.02 28.80 -17.49
C LYS A 76 10.60 27.85 -18.55
N LYS A 77 10.21 28.04 -19.81
CA LYS A 77 10.58 27.17 -20.93
C LYS A 77 12.07 26.80 -20.96
N SER A 78 12.96 27.77 -20.79
CA SER A 78 14.41 27.57 -20.82
C SER A 78 14.98 26.76 -19.65
N ILE A 79 14.30 26.72 -18.50
CA ILE A 79 14.74 25.95 -17.33
C ILE A 79 14.34 24.49 -17.52
N LEU A 80 13.20 24.22 -18.15
CA LEU A 80 12.64 22.88 -18.28
C LEU A 80 13.21 22.09 -19.47
N GLU A 81 13.90 22.75 -20.41
CA GLU A 81 14.54 22.10 -21.55
C GLU A 81 15.59 21.07 -21.07
N GLY A 82 15.29 19.78 -21.24
CA GLY A 82 16.17 18.67 -20.88
C GLY A 82 16.05 18.14 -19.45
N LEU A 83 15.28 18.79 -18.56
CA LEU A 83 15.12 18.33 -17.17
C LEU A 83 13.91 17.43 -16.95
N LEU A 84 12.88 17.57 -17.77
CA LEU A 84 11.69 16.74 -17.76
C LEU A 84 11.35 16.40 -19.21
N LEU A 85 10.88 15.17 -19.44
CA LEU A 85 10.42 14.67 -20.74
C LEU A 85 9.06 15.30 -21.09
N PHE A 86 9.02 16.62 -21.23
CA PHE A 86 7.82 17.32 -21.67
C PHE A 86 7.72 17.25 -23.18
N GLU A 87 7.11 16.19 -23.67
CA GLU A 87 6.78 16.13 -25.08
C GLU A 87 5.60 17.05 -25.42
N ASN A 88 5.55 17.56 -26.64
CA ASN A 88 4.36 18.23 -27.17
C ASN A 88 3.17 17.26 -27.38
N SER A 89 3.34 15.98 -27.02
CA SER A 89 2.37 14.90 -27.16
C SER A 89 1.56 14.73 -25.86
N PHE A 90 0.26 14.44 -25.98
CA PHE A 90 -0.60 14.16 -24.82
C PHE A 90 -0.10 12.95 -24.01
N LEU A 91 0.46 11.94 -24.69
CA LEU A 91 0.97 10.72 -24.04
C LEU A 91 2.21 11.01 -23.19
N GLY A 92 3.19 11.77 -23.70
CA GLY A 92 4.36 12.15 -22.90
C GLY A 92 4.00 12.98 -21.66
N TYR A 93 2.93 13.80 -21.74
CA TYR A 93 2.39 14.47 -20.55
C TYR A 93 1.81 13.51 -19.53
N LEU A 94 1.05 12.50 -19.97
CA LEU A 94 0.48 11.50 -19.06
C LEU A 94 1.58 10.69 -18.38
N GLU A 95 2.57 10.22 -19.13
CA GLU A 95 3.70 9.45 -18.60
C GLU A 95 4.52 10.25 -17.58
N SER A 96 4.83 11.51 -17.90
CA SER A 96 5.50 12.41 -16.97
C SER A 96 4.68 12.65 -15.71
N THR A 97 3.36 12.78 -15.85
CA THR A 97 2.46 13.03 -14.72
C THR A 97 2.33 11.81 -13.81
N SER A 98 2.29 10.59 -14.37
CA SER A 98 2.34 9.36 -13.55
C SER A 98 3.60 9.30 -12.71
N PHE A 99 4.76 9.56 -13.31
CA PHE A 99 6.03 9.58 -12.57
C PHE A 99 6.02 10.58 -11.41
N LEU A 100 5.49 11.80 -11.64
CA LEU A 100 5.40 12.82 -10.60
C LEU A 100 4.49 12.40 -9.44
N PHE A 101 3.35 11.80 -9.74
CA PHE A 101 2.47 11.29 -8.69
C PHE A 101 3.13 10.16 -7.91
N ASP A 102 3.75 9.19 -8.58
CA ASP A 102 4.41 8.06 -7.92
C ASP A 102 5.53 8.57 -6.98
N LEU A 103 6.35 9.52 -7.44
CA LEU A 103 7.40 10.14 -6.63
C LEU A 103 6.82 10.88 -5.41
N PHE A 104 5.87 11.79 -5.61
CA PHE A 104 5.31 12.57 -4.50
C PHE A 104 4.51 11.69 -3.52
N ASP A 105 3.87 10.64 -4.03
CA ASP A 105 3.14 9.66 -3.23
C ASP A 105 4.10 8.82 -2.37
N GLU A 106 5.24 8.41 -2.93
CA GLU A 106 6.30 7.70 -2.21
C GLU A 106 6.90 8.57 -1.10
N LEU A 107 7.27 9.81 -1.42
CA LEU A 107 7.78 10.78 -0.46
C LEU A 107 6.78 11.01 0.67
N SER A 108 5.49 11.17 0.34
CA SER A 108 4.43 11.32 1.34
C SER A 108 4.29 10.08 2.22
N SER A 109 4.38 8.88 1.65
CA SER A 109 4.25 7.63 2.39
C SER A 109 5.45 7.40 3.32
N ALA A 110 6.63 7.89 2.92
CA ALA A 110 7.84 7.91 3.73
C ALA A 110 7.91 9.09 4.73
N CYS A 111 6.98 10.04 4.67
CA CYS A 111 7.01 11.30 5.42
C CYS A 111 8.30 12.10 5.20
N ILE A 112 8.81 12.10 3.97
CA ILE A 112 10.01 12.84 3.57
C ILE A 112 9.56 14.04 2.74
N LYS A 113 10.04 15.23 3.08
CA LYS A 113 9.78 16.41 2.25
C LYS A 113 10.69 16.43 1.05
N LEU A 114 10.21 16.99 -0.06
CA LEU A 114 11.00 17.06 -1.28
C LEU A 114 12.33 17.82 -1.09
N ASN A 115 12.31 18.90 -0.32
CA ASN A 115 13.50 19.68 0.00
C ASN A 115 14.48 18.96 0.94
N GLU A 116 14.13 17.83 1.53
CA GLU A 116 15.06 17.00 2.31
C GLU A 116 15.96 16.14 1.41
N LEU A 117 15.61 15.99 0.13
CA LEU A 117 16.40 15.21 -0.85
C LEU A 117 17.68 15.93 -1.26
N SER A 118 17.65 17.27 -1.37
CA SER A 118 18.79 18.08 -1.80
C SER A 118 19.97 18.05 -0.83
N PHE A 119 19.74 17.70 0.45
CA PHE A 119 20.78 17.59 1.47
C PHE A 119 21.54 16.25 1.46
N LYS A 120 21.17 15.31 0.57
CA LYS A 120 21.87 14.03 0.45
C LYS A 120 22.86 14.10 -0.71
N ASP A 121 24.13 13.78 -0.43
CA ASP A 121 25.24 13.82 -1.40
C ASP A 121 24.95 13.08 -2.73
N ILE A 122 24.10 12.05 -2.68
CA ILE A 122 23.72 11.23 -3.83
C ILE A 122 22.94 12.04 -4.88
N TYR A 123 22.32 13.17 -4.51
CA TYR A 123 21.47 13.97 -5.38
C TYR A 123 22.10 15.28 -5.86
N LEU A 124 23.38 15.53 -5.61
CA LEU A 124 24.08 16.75 -6.05
C LEU A 124 23.95 16.98 -7.57
N ASP A 125 24.02 15.91 -8.38
CA ASP A 125 23.88 16.00 -9.83
C ASP A 125 22.44 16.31 -10.31
N TYR A 126 21.45 16.24 -9.41
CA TYR A 126 20.03 16.41 -9.71
C TYR A 126 19.43 17.73 -9.19
N GLU A 127 20.25 18.66 -8.70
CA GLU A 127 19.80 19.92 -8.07
C GLU A 127 18.76 20.67 -8.92
N LYS A 128 19.00 20.79 -10.23
CA LYS A 128 18.06 21.45 -11.16
C LYS A 128 16.75 20.69 -11.33
N HIS A 129 16.79 19.36 -11.34
CA HIS A 129 15.57 18.55 -11.40
C HIS A 129 14.75 18.72 -10.12
N LEU A 130 15.40 18.74 -8.96
CA LEU A 130 14.75 18.97 -7.67
C LEU A 130 14.11 20.36 -7.60
N GLU A 131 14.78 21.42 -8.07
CA GLU A 131 14.21 22.78 -8.14
C GLU A 131 12.91 22.80 -8.97
N VAL A 132 12.90 22.10 -10.12
CA VAL A 132 11.71 22.00 -10.96
C VAL A 132 10.60 21.22 -10.26
N LEU A 133 10.93 20.11 -9.60
CA LEU A 133 9.96 19.31 -8.85
C LEU A 133 9.35 20.11 -7.69
N GLU A 134 10.15 20.90 -6.98
CA GLU A 134 9.69 21.79 -5.90
C GLU A 134 8.73 22.86 -6.45
N MET A 135 9.08 23.49 -7.56
CA MET A 135 8.20 24.47 -8.21
C MET A 135 6.86 23.84 -8.65
N ILE A 136 6.87 22.61 -9.19
CA ILE A 136 5.65 21.88 -9.55
C ILE A 136 4.82 21.59 -8.30
N TYR A 137 5.47 21.04 -7.27
CA TYR A 137 4.84 20.71 -5.99
C TYR A 137 4.15 21.93 -5.38
N ASP A 138 4.87 23.03 -5.18
CA ASP A 138 4.36 24.23 -4.52
C ASP A 138 3.15 24.84 -5.25
N ARG A 139 3.23 24.94 -6.58
CA ARG A 139 2.11 25.48 -7.37
C ARG A 139 0.90 24.56 -7.35
N TYR A 140 1.12 23.25 -7.38
CA TYR A 140 0.04 22.28 -7.29
C TYR A 140 -0.63 22.33 -5.91
N ILE A 141 0.15 22.35 -4.81
CA ILE A 141 -0.39 22.51 -3.46
C ILE A 141 -1.20 23.79 -3.33
N LYS A 142 -0.70 24.92 -3.85
CA LYS A 142 -1.43 26.20 -3.81
C LYS A 142 -2.81 26.11 -4.48
N LYS A 143 -2.90 25.49 -5.67
CA LYS A 143 -4.19 25.27 -6.35
C LYS A 143 -5.14 24.39 -5.53
N LEU A 144 -4.64 23.33 -4.90
CA LEU A 144 -5.46 22.50 -4.01
C LEU A 144 -6.01 23.32 -2.85
N GLU A 145 -5.18 24.18 -2.26
CA GLU A 145 -5.59 24.99 -1.12
C GLU A 145 -6.68 25.99 -1.48
N GLU A 146 -6.51 26.70 -2.61
CA GLU A 146 -7.48 27.65 -3.16
C GLU A 146 -8.84 26.99 -3.44
N LEU A 147 -8.85 25.74 -3.90
CA LEU A 147 -10.05 24.97 -4.22
C LEU A 147 -10.63 24.20 -3.01
N GLY A 148 -10.01 24.27 -1.84
CA GLY A 148 -10.47 23.56 -0.64
C GLY A 148 -10.23 22.04 -0.69
N PHE A 149 -9.33 21.57 -1.55
CA PHE A 149 -8.98 20.16 -1.68
C PHE A 149 -7.82 19.74 -0.78
N TYR A 150 -7.80 18.44 -0.52
CA TYR A 150 -6.70 17.70 0.09
C TYR A 150 -6.23 16.60 -0.87
N ASP A 151 -4.92 16.48 -1.00
CA ASP A 151 -4.23 15.37 -1.65
C ASP A 151 -3.20 14.82 -0.66
N LYS A 152 -2.97 13.50 -0.67
CA LYS A 152 -2.01 12.87 0.24
C LYS A 152 -0.61 13.47 0.10
N ILE A 153 -0.24 13.91 -1.10
CA ILE A 153 1.07 14.54 -1.34
C ILE A 153 1.32 15.79 -0.50
N MET A 154 0.27 16.42 0.04
CA MET A 154 0.40 17.57 0.95
C MET A 154 1.03 17.20 2.30
N GLN A 155 1.13 15.90 2.63
CA GLN A 155 1.65 15.38 3.91
C GLN A 155 0.98 16.01 5.13
N LYS A 156 -0.31 16.41 5.00
CA LYS A 156 -1.05 16.97 6.13
C LYS A 156 -1.39 15.85 7.10
N LYS A 157 -1.06 16.07 8.37
CA LYS A 157 -1.42 15.14 9.44
C LYS A 157 -2.94 14.97 9.51
N PRO A 158 -3.47 13.75 9.35
CA PRO A 158 -4.90 13.53 9.49
C PRO A 158 -5.36 13.58 10.94
N THR A 159 -6.65 13.84 11.11
CA THR A 159 -7.36 13.72 12.38
C THR A 159 -8.03 12.35 12.46
N ILE A 160 -7.96 11.71 13.62
CA ILE A 160 -8.61 10.44 13.89
C ILE A 160 -10.09 10.67 14.18
N LEU A 161 -10.97 9.94 13.51
CA LEU A 161 -12.39 9.86 13.83
C LEU A 161 -12.57 8.88 15.01
N LYS A 162 -12.64 9.37 16.24
CA LYS A 162 -12.63 8.54 17.45
C LYS A 162 -13.87 7.64 17.55
N GLU A 163 -15.01 8.16 17.11
CA GLU A 163 -16.31 7.51 17.12
C GLU A 163 -16.32 6.21 16.30
N PHE A 164 -15.45 6.10 15.28
CA PHE A 164 -15.27 4.87 14.52
C PHE A 164 -14.83 3.70 15.43
N PHE A 165 -13.94 3.95 16.39
CA PHE A 165 -13.34 2.92 17.23
C PHE A 165 -14.20 2.50 18.42
N GLU A 166 -15.23 3.28 18.77
CA GLU A 166 -16.08 3.00 19.92
C GLU A 166 -16.85 1.67 19.79
N HIS A 167 -16.99 1.14 18.57
CA HIS A 167 -17.74 -0.08 18.27
C HIS A 167 -16.93 -1.37 18.40
N PHE A 168 -15.60 -1.28 18.54
CA PHE A 168 -14.71 -2.43 18.50
C PHE A 168 -14.02 -2.67 19.84
N SER A 169 -13.76 -3.93 20.17
CA SER A 169 -13.01 -4.31 21.37
C SER A 169 -11.50 -4.21 21.17
N SER A 170 -11.05 -4.54 19.96
CA SER A 170 -9.66 -4.55 19.52
C SER A 170 -9.60 -4.48 17.99
N ILE A 171 -8.40 -4.30 17.46
CA ILE A 171 -8.09 -4.41 16.04
C ILE A 171 -7.12 -5.57 15.83
N GLU A 172 -7.51 -6.51 14.98
CA GLU A 172 -6.66 -7.61 14.51
C GLU A 172 -6.09 -7.20 13.14
N TRP A 173 -4.86 -6.70 13.14
CA TRP A 173 -4.20 -6.14 11.97
C TRP A 173 -3.35 -7.20 11.28
N HIS A 174 -3.82 -7.75 10.16
CA HIS A 174 -3.11 -8.74 9.36
C HIS A 174 -2.27 -8.07 8.28
N LEU A 175 -0.96 -8.02 8.51
CA LEU A 175 0.02 -7.42 7.62
C LEU A 175 0.62 -8.45 6.67
N ASP A 176 0.17 -8.39 5.42
CA ASP A 176 0.86 -8.93 4.27
C ASP A 176 1.63 -7.80 3.56
N GLY A 177 2.94 -7.97 3.35
CA GLY A 177 3.78 -6.97 2.66
C GLY A 177 4.35 -5.90 3.60
N PHE A 178 4.25 -4.63 3.20
CA PHE A 178 4.90 -3.51 3.88
C PHE A 178 3.89 -2.51 4.42
N MET A 179 4.25 -1.86 5.52
CA MET A 179 3.53 -0.72 6.07
C MET A 179 4.42 0.51 5.94
N SER A 180 3.91 1.58 5.38
CA SER A 180 4.64 2.84 5.19
C SER A 180 4.91 3.57 6.52
N VAL A 181 5.80 4.58 6.50
CA VAL A 181 6.08 5.40 7.69
C VAL A 181 4.82 6.10 8.16
N PHE A 182 4.07 6.67 7.23
CA PHE A 182 2.80 7.35 7.49
C PHE A 182 1.78 6.44 8.17
N GLU A 183 1.56 5.25 7.62
CA GLU A 183 0.60 4.29 8.17
C GLU A 183 1.01 3.83 9.58
N ARG A 184 2.31 3.60 9.82
CA ARG A 184 2.83 3.27 11.15
C ARG A 184 2.53 4.37 12.16
N GLN A 185 2.79 5.63 11.82
CA GLN A 185 2.52 6.77 12.70
C GLN A 185 1.03 6.87 13.02
N CYS A 186 0.17 6.72 12.02
CA CYS A 186 -1.28 6.73 12.20
C CYS A 186 -1.75 5.60 13.13
N LEU A 187 -1.24 4.38 12.95
CA LEU A 187 -1.60 3.26 13.81
C LEU A 187 -1.09 3.39 15.24
N LEU A 188 0.06 4.03 15.46
CA LEU A 188 0.56 4.29 16.82
C LEU A 188 -0.41 5.20 17.58
N GLU A 189 -0.97 6.21 16.92
CA GLU A 189 -1.99 7.07 17.52
C GLU A 189 -3.32 6.33 17.76
N VAL A 190 -3.71 5.43 16.85
CA VAL A 190 -4.91 4.58 17.05
C VAL A 190 -4.71 3.61 18.21
N ALA A 191 -3.50 3.09 18.42
CA ALA A 191 -3.18 2.16 19.51
C ALA A 191 -3.31 2.80 20.91
N GLU A 192 -3.40 4.13 21.01
CA GLU A 192 -3.77 4.84 22.23
C GLU A 192 -5.28 4.78 22.55
N LEU A 193 -6.12 4.51 21.54
CA LEU A 193 -7.58 4.50 21.64
C LEU A 193 -8.15 3.09 21.77
N VAL A 194 -7.60 2.14 21.02
CA VAL A 194 -8.07 0.75 20.95
C VAL A 194 -6.88 -0.20 20.85
N PRO A 195 -6.88 -1.35 21.55
CA PRO A 195 -5.80 -2.33 21.44
C PRO A 195 -5.63 -2.83 20.00
N ILE A 196 -4.39 -2.92 19.52
CA ILE A 196 -4.07 -3.44 18.19
C ILE A 196 -3.11 -4.62 18.33
N THR A 197 -3.51 -5.76 17.79
CA THR A 197 -2.62 -6.90 17.59
C THR A 197 -2.23 -7.00 16.13
N LEU A 198 -0.92 -6.94 15.87
CA LEU A 198 -0.32 -7.07 14.55
C LEU A 198 0.02 -8.54 14.29
N HIS A 199 -0.57 -9.11 13.25
CA HIS A 199 -0.29 -10.45 12.74
C HIS A 199 0.56 -10.37 11.49
N LEU A 200 1.70 -11.05 11.47
CA LEU A 200 2.63 -11.05 10.35
C LEU A 200 3.39 -12.36 10.23
N SER A 201 3.96 -12.59 9.06
CA SER A 201 4.96 -13.63 8.82
C SER A 201 6.33 -12.99 8.66
N CYS A 202 7.37 -13.59 9.24
CA CYS A 202 8.76 -13.20 9.02
C CYS A 202 9.46 -14.27 8.18
N ASP A 203 10.12 -13.85 7.10
CA ASP A 203 10.99 -14.68 6.28
C ASP A 203 12.29 -13.93 5.92
N LYS A 204 13.20 -14.60 5.22
CA LYS A 204 14.50 -14.03 4.84
C LYS A 204 14.41 -12.82 3.89
N TYR A 205 13.28 -12.59 3.24
CA TYR A 205 13.08 -11.52 2.27
C TYR A 205 12.44 -10.28 2.89
N ASN A 206 11.56 -10.46 3.88
CA ASN A 206 10.81 -9.35 4.47
C ASN A 206 11.40 -8.81 5.79
N GLN A 207 12.38 -9.48 6.39
CA GLN A 207 12.91 -9.14 7.72
C GLN A 207 13.32 -7.66 7.87
N LYS A 208 14.01 -7.09 6.86
CA LYS A 208 14.43 -5.67 6.87
C LYS A 208 13.26 -4.71 7.00
N PHE A 209 12.11 -5.05 6.42
CA PHE A 209 10.94 -4.18 6.44
C PHE A 209 10.16 -4.27 7.75
N LEU A 210 10.49 -5.24 8.62
CA LEU A 210 9.91 -5.42 9.94
C LEU A 210 10.76 -4.80 11.07
N GLU A 211 11.91 -4.22 10.74
CA GLU A 211 12.83 -3.61 11.71
C GLU A 211 12.19 -2.48 12.55
N PHE A 212 11.12 -1.84 12.03
CA PHE A 212 10.37 -0.82 12.76
C PHE A 212 9.75 -1.34 14.08
N LEU A 213 9.57 -2.67 14.21
CA LEU A 213 9.06 -3.29 15.42
C LEU A 213 10.10 -3.36 16.53
N ASN A 214 11.39 -3.08 16.23
CA ASN A 214 12.50 -3.17 17.18
C ASN A 214 12.56 -4.53 17.93
N LEU A 215 12.15 -5.60 17.24
CA LEU A 215 12.12 -6.97 17.74
C LEU A 215 13.05 -7.86 16.93
N LYS A 216 13.67 -8.83 17.62
CA LYS A 216 14.42 -9.89 16.95
C LYS A 216 13.45 -10.97 16.51
N LEU A 217 13.02 -10.91 15.25
CA LEU A 217 12.14 -11.90 14.65
C LEU A 217 12.97 -12.98 13.95
N GLU A 218 12.76 -14.23 14.34
CA GLU A 218 13.28 -15.40 13.63
C GLU A 218 12.56 -15.58 12.29
N THR A 219 13.29 -16.05 11.28
CA THR A 219 12.74 -16.35 9.95
C THR A 219 11.87 -17.59 9.98
N ASP A 220 11.00 -17.70 8.98
CA ASP A 220 10.05 -18.81 8.79
C ASP A 220 9.13 -18.98 10.01
N CYS A 221 8.66 -17.86 10.57
CA CYS A 221 7.76 -17.83 11.71
C CYS A 221 6.60 -16.86 11.48
N ASP A 222 5.42 -17.21 11.98
CA ASP A 222 4.27 -16.32 12.14
C ASP A 222 4.27 -15.74 13.55
N TYR A 223 3.92 -14.46 13.67
CA TYR A 223 3.88 -13.72 14.92
C TYR A 223 2.55 -13.01 15.11
N SER A 224 2.08 -12.97 16.35
CA SER A 224 1.12 -11.98 16.83
C SER A 224 1.86 -11.06 17.81
N ILE A 225 1.78 -9.75 17.59
CA ILE A 225 2.54 -8.74 18.32
C ILE A 225 1.59 -7.67 18.83
N ASP A 226 1.67 -7.31 20.10
CA ASP A 226 0.99 -6.11 20.61
C ASP A 226 1.65 -4.87 20.01
N PHE A 227 0.91 -4.12 19.18
CA PHE A 227 1.50 -3.07 18.35
C PHE A 227 2.06 -1.90 19.18
N LYS A 228 1.42 -1.60 20.32
CA LYS A 228 1.79 -0.47 21.18
C LYS A 228 3.05 -0.77 21.99
N THR A 229 3.05 -1.91 22.68
CA THR A 229 4.13 -2.32 23.57
C THR A 229 5.26 -3.03 22.85
N GLN A 230 5.06 -3.38 21.57
CA GLN A 230 5.97 -4.16 20.75
C GLN A 230 6.36 -5.47 21.45
N LYS A 231 5.38 -6.16 22.05
CA LYS A 231 5.60 -7.46 22.71
C LYS A 231 5.08 -8.58 21.84
N ILE A 232 5.89 -9.61 21.67
CA ILE A 232 5.46 -10.86 21.02
C ILE A 232 4.43 -11.53 21.93
N LEU A 233 3.21 -11.71 21.41
CA LEU A 233 2.12 -12.42 22.07
C LEU A 233 2.13 -13.90 21.70
N SER A 234 2.44 -14.21 20.44
CA SER A 234 2.56 -15.58 19.94
C SER A 234 3.63 -15.67 18.86
N GLN A 235 4.25 -16.85 18.76
CA GLN A 235 5.19 -17.21 17.71
C GLN A 235 4.92 -18.65 17.27
N THR A 236 4.78 -18.87 15.97
CA THR A 236 4.55 -20.20 15.39
C THR A 236 5.52 -20.44 14.23
N SER A 237 6.32 -21.51 14.31
CA SER A 237 7.27 -21.86 13.24
C SER A 237 6.54 -22.47 12.03
N LYS A 238 6.86 -21.96 10.83
CA LYS A 238 6.46 -22.53 9.54
C LYS A 238 7.37 -23.69 9.18
N ARG A 239 6.90 -24.92 9.42
CA ARG A 239 7.62 -26.15 9.07
C ARG A 239 7.29 -26.68 7.67
N GLN A 240 6.97 -25.82 6.72
CA GLN A 240 6.57 -26.29 5.39
C GLN A 240 7.82 -26.47 4.52
N LYS A 241 8.22 -27.74 4.30
CA LYS A 241 9.27 -28.07 3.35
C LYS A 241 8.67 -28.00 1.95
N ILE A 242 9.10 -27.01 1.17
CA ILE A 242 8.77 -26.90 -0.26
C ILE A 242 9.94 -27.48 -1.05
N GLU A 243 9.65 -28.41 -1.95
CA GLU A 243 10.64 -28.97 -2.89
C GLU A 243 10.30 -28.44 -4.30
N PRO A 244 10.83 -27.27 -4.68
CA PRO A 244 10.50 -26.66 -5.96
C PRO A 244 11.08 -27.48 -7.12
N LYS A 245 10.29 -27.66 -8.18
CA LYS A 245 10.78 -28.19 -9.46
C LYS A 245 11.22 -27.03 -10.33
N LEU A 246 12.48 -27.04 -10.75
CA LEU A 246 13.05 -26.04 -11.63
C LEU A 246 13.16 -26.59 -13.06
N TYR A 247 12.70 -25.80 -14.03
CA TYR A 247 12.75 -26.15 -15.45
C TYR A 247 13.45 -25.04 -16.23
N ALA A 248 14.45 -25.42 -17.02
CA ALA A 248 15.10 -24.50 -17.96
C ALA A 248 14.53 -24.73 -19.37
N ASN A 249 14.10 -23.67 -20.04
CA ASN A 249 13.48 -23.72 -21.36
C ASN A 249 14.15 -22.74 -22.31
N SER A 250 14.32 -23.15 -23.57
CA SER A 250 15.02 -22.38 -24.61
C SER A 250 14.15 -21.32 -25.30
N SER A 251 12.84 -21.28 -25.05
CA SER A 251 11.91 -20.30 -25.64
C SER A 251 10.65 -20.11 -24.81
N TYR A 252 9.97 -18.97 -24.99
CA TYR A 252 8.69 -18.67 -24.32
C TYR A 252 7.57 -19.66 -24.68
N LEU A 253 7.51 -20.12 -25.94
CA LEU A 253 6.53 -21.12 -26.35
C LEU A 253 6.66 -22.43 -25.54
N LYS A 254 7.90 -22.88 -25.28
CA LYS A 254 8.14 -24.07 -24.46
C LYS A 254 7.79 -23.84 -22.99
N GLN A 255 8.02 -22.63 -22.47
CA GLN A 255 7.58 -22.28 -21.12
C GLN A 255 6.05 -22.32 -21.01
N GLY A 256 5.33 -21.76 -21.97
CA GLY A 256 3.86 -21.83 -22.03
C GLY A 256 3.35 -23.28 -22.13
N ALA A 257 3.95 -24.10 -22.98
CA ALA A 257 3.59 -25.52 -23.09
C ALA A 257 3.83 -26.30 -21.78
N LEU A 258 4.94 -26.04 -21.09
CA LEU A 258 5.23 -26.63 -19.78
C LEU A 258 4.21 -26.21 -18.72
N VAL A 259 3.81 -24.94 -18.71
CA VAL A 259 2.76 -24.45 -17.80
C VAL A 259 1.45 -25.18 -18.06
N LEU A 260 1.00 -25.28 -19.32
CA LEU A 260 -0.22 -26.02 -19.68
C LEU A 260 -0.15 -27.49 -19.30
N GLN A 261 0.98 -28.16 -19.54
CA GLN A 261 1.19 -29.53 -19.12
C GLN A 261 1.12 -29.68 -17.59
N THR A 262 1.73 -28.76 -16.85
CA THR A 262 1.73 -28.80 -15.37
C THR A 262 0.32 -28.58 -14.82
N ILE A 263 -0.48 -27.72 -15.44
CA ILE A 263 -1.90 -27.53 -15.12
C ILE A 263 -2.67 -28.83 -15.34
N GLU A 264 -2.52 -29.45 -16.50
CA GLU A 264 -3.18 -30.71 -16.83
C GLU A 264 -2.81 -31.82 -15.82
N GLU A 265 -1.52 -31.97 -15.51
CA GLU A 265 -1.04 -32.92 -14.49
C GLU A 265 -1.58 -32.63 -13.08
N TYR A 266 -1.83 -31.36 -12.76
CA TYR A 266 -2.43 -30.95 -11.50
C TYR A 266 -3.92 -31.31 -11.44
N LEU A 267 -4.66 -31.06 -12.53
CA LEU A 267 -6.09 -31.33 -12.65
C LEU A 267 -6.40 -32.83 -12.72
N GLN A 268 -5.56 -33.63 -13.41
CA GLN A 268 -5.71 -35.09 -13.49
C GLN A 268 -5.59 -35.82 -12.15
N LYS A 269 -5.08 -35.13 -11.11
CA LYS A 269 -5.01 -35.64 -9.73
C LYS A 269 -6.22 -35.24 -8.88
N ASP A 270 -7.30 -34.77 -9.50
CA ASP A 270 -8.50 -34.24 -8.86
C ASP A 270 -8.21 -33.12 -7.84
N ASN A 271 -7.14 -32.36 -8.06
CA ASN A 271 -6.84 -31.21 -7.20
C ASN A 271 -7.78 -30.06 -7.52
N ASP A 272 -8.13 -29.29 -6.48
CA ASP A 272 -8.99 -28.10 -6.62
C ASP A 272 -8.31 -27.02 -7.47
N PRO A 273 -8.86 -26.66 -8.65
CA PRO A 273 -8.31 -25.62 -9.51
C PRO A 273 -8.14 -24.27 -8.79
N ASN A 274 -8.98 -23.97 -7.80
CA ASN A 274 -8.94 -22.72 -7.06
C ASN A 274 -7.74 -22.60 -6.10
N LYS A 275 -7.01 -23.70 -5.88
CA LYS A 275 -5.78 -23.73 -5.07
C LYS A 275 -4.51 -23.60 -5.90
N MET A 276 -4.63 -23.41 -7.21
CA MET A 276 -3.51 -23.21 -8.13
C MET A 276 -3.42 -21.73 -8.53
N ALA A 277 -2.19 -21.22 -8.65
CA ALA A 277 -1.93 -19.88 -9.18
C ALA A 277 -0.73 -19.92 -10.14
N ILE A 278 -0.81 -19.12 -11.21
CA ILE A 278 0.29 -18.89 -12.14
C ILE A 278 0.77 -17.46 -11.91
N ILE A 279 2.05 -17.30 -11.60
CA ILE A 279 2.67 -16.00 -11.35
C ILE A 279 3.67 -15.75 -12.47
N THR A 280 3.44 -14.70 -13.26
CA THR A 280 4.34 -14.29 -14.35
C THR A 280 5.07 -13.00 -13.98
N PRO A 281 6.28 -12.77 -14.52
CA PRO A 281 7.04 -11.53 -14.26
C PRO A 281 6.42 -10.29 -14.93
N ASN A 282 5.61 -10.50 -15.97
CA ASN A 282 4.86 -9.45 -16.67
C ASN A 282 3.48 -10.01 -17.06
N ALA A 283 2.44 -9.18 -17.03
CA ALA A 283 1.10 -9.49 -17.54
C ALA A 283 1.11 -9.81 -19.04
N ASP A 284 2.00 -9.19 -19.83
CA ASP A 284 2.15 -9.47 -21.28
C ASP A 284 2.58 -10.92 -21.56
N PHE A 285 3.07 -11.62 -20.54
CA PHE A 285 3.46 -13.01 -20.64
C PHE A 285 2.26 -13.96 -20.72
N LEU A 286 1.05 -13.49 -20.40
CA LEU A 286 -0.19 -14.24 -20.58
C LEU A 286 -0.52 -14.29 -22.08
N PRO A 287 -0.36 -15.44 -22.75
CA PRO A 287 -0.71 -15.61 -24.16
C PRO A 287 -2.05 -16.36 -24.30
N PHE A 288 -2.94 -16.25 -23.31
CA PHE A 288 -4.23 -16.95 -23.22
C PHE A 288 -5.32 -16.02 -22.69
#